data_AF-A0A850AYZ8-F1
#
_entry.id   AF-A0A850AYZ8-F1
#
_cell.length_a   1.000
_cell.length_b   1.000
_cell.length_c   1.000
_cell.angle_alpha   90.00
_cell.angle_beta   90.00
_cell.angle_gamma   90.00
#
_symmetry.space_group_name_H-M   'P 1'
#
loop_
_entity.id
_entity.type
_entity.pdbx_description
1 polymer ?
#
loop_
_entity_poly.entity_id
_entity_poly.type
_entity_poly.pdbx_seq_one_letter_code
_entity_poly.pdbx_strand_id
1 'polypeptide(L)'
;MSYGVPLKEAAERLSISVEQVRDLIAAGALKTTGEGDDLCVTPDSLLMYMMSRISSDLKTINARHTQPRISRIWDVVADTLLPVLIALWFMAACAEVFSLRGNKPIVSVPVAIAVLGAVLLVAWLLAWRSDEISSVNGMGTELYGRRMTPEGRVGTQWLTLVSVPLLPIRSYVILEENEEKSNWVGSIRTKKYRLRPLGRMYWPQVVPTLAAVWAGIAGLIAFALYV
;
A
#
# COMPACT_ATOMS: atom_id res chain seq x y z
N MET A 1 0.07 46.19 5.04
CA MET A 1 -0.09 45.01 5.90
C MET A 1 -0.38 43.84 4.99
N SER A 2 0.52 42.86 4.91
CA SER A 2 0.31 41.68 4.07
C SER A 2 -0.83 40.86 4.66
N TYR A 3 -1.95 40.75 3.92
CA TYR A 3 -3.10 39.93 4.27
C TYR A 3 -2.74 38.45 4.05
N GLY A 4 -2.09 37.84 5.04
CA GLY A 4 -1.67 36.44 4.95
C GLY A 4 -1.64 35.78 6.33
N VAL A 5 -1.93 34.48 6.34
CA VAL A 5 -1.88 33.64 7.54
C VAL A 5 -0.45 33.10 7.72
N PRO A 6 0.23 33.33 8.85
CA PRO A 6 1.55 32.77 9.11
C PRO A 6 1.55 31.24 9.03
N LEU A 7 2.65 30.64 8.59
CA LEU A 7 2.81 29.19 8.46
C LEU A 7 2.42 28.40 9.72
N LYS A 8 2.81 28.91 10.90
CA LYS A 8 2.50 28.27 12.18
C LYS A 8 1.00 28.23 12.47
N GLU A 9 0.30 29.32 12.16
CA GLU A 9 -1.16 29.39 12.33
C GLU A 9 -1.89 28.54 11.28
N ALA A 10 -1.40 28.52 10.05
CA ALA A 10 -1.93 27.63 9.01
C ALA A 10 -1.78 26.15 9.39
N ALA A 11 -0.64 25.77 9.98
CA ALA A 11 -0.37 24.43 10.49
C ALA A 11 -1.36 24.04 11.60
N GLU A 12 -1.61 24.95 12.54
CA GLU A 12 -2.58 24.75 13.63
C GLU A 12 -4.00 24.56 13.10
N ARG A 13 -4.45 25.45 12.19
CA ARG A 13 -5.79 25.37 11.58
C ARG A 13 -6.02 24.09 10.76
N LEU A 14 -4.97 23.57 10.14
CA LEU A 14 -5.02 22.33 9.37
C LEU A 14 -4.75 21.07 10.23
N SER A 15 -4.34 21.26 11.49
CA SER A 15 -3.91 20.19 12.41
C SER A 15 -2.80 19.31 11.79
N ILE A 16 -1.80 19.93 11.16
CA ILE A 16 -0.64 19.27 10.53
C ILE A 16 0.67 19.97 10.95
N SER A 17 1.83 19.37 10.65
CA SER A 17 3.13 19.99 10.95
C SER A 17 3.45 21.16 9.99
N VAL A 18 4.34 22.07 10.42
CA VAL A 18 4.77 23.20 9.58
C VAL A 18 5.50 22.72 8.32
N GLU A 19 6.28 21.64 8.43
CA GLU A 19 6.93 20.99 7.29
C GLU A 19 5.89 20.48 6.28
N GLN A 20 4.80 19.88 6.74
CA GLN A 20 3.71 19.44 5.87
C GLN A 20 3.03 20.61 5.16
N VAL A 21 2.88 21.76 5.82
CA VAL A 21 2.39 22.99 5.15
C VAL A 21 3.37 23.44 4.07
N ARG A 22 4.69 23.39 4.31
CA ARG A 22 5.71 23.71 3.31
C ARG A 22 5.68 22.75 2.12
N ASP A 23 5.48 21.45 2.37
CA ASP A 23 5.33 20.45 1.31
C ASP A 23 4.09 20.73 0.46
N LEU A 24 2.97 21.16 1.06
CA LEU A 24 1.76 21.55 0.34
C LEU A 24 1.95 22.81 -0.52
N ILE A 25 2.74 23.77 -0.04
CA ILE A 25 3.11 24.97 -0.81
C ILE A 25 4.02 24.56 -1.99
N ALA A 26 5.03 23.72 -1.75
CA ALA A 26 5.93 23.22 -2.78
C ALA A 26 5.18 22.39 -3.84
N ALA A 27 4.13 21.67 -3.44
CA ALA A 27 3.24 20.95 -4.34
C ALA A 27 2.25 21.86 -5.11
N GLY A 28 2.22 23.17 -4.83
CA GLY A 28 1.30 24.12 -5.45
C GLY A 28 -0.14 24.02 -4.94
N ALA A 29 -0.39 23.30 -3.85
CA ALA A 29 -1.72 23.14 -3.27
C ALA A 29 -2.19 24.37 -2.47
N LEU A 30 -1.24 25.18 -1.97
CA LEU A 30 -1.49 26.41 -1.23
C LEU A 30 -0.83 27.60 -1.94
N LYS A 31 -1.54 28.72 -2.06
CA LYS A 31 -0.99 29.96 -2.63
C LYS A 31 -0.42 30.82 -1.51
N THR A 32 0.82 31.27 -1.67
CA THR A 32 1.52 32.07 -0.68
C THR A 32 1.69 33.53 -1.11
N THR A 33 1.94 34.38 -0.14
CA THR A 33 2.36 35.77 -0.28
C THR A 33 3.57 36.01 0.62
N GLY A 34 4.56 36.76 0.15
CA GLY A 34 5.82 36.99 0.86
C GLY A 34 6.94 36.04 0.42
N GLU A 35 8.15 36.29 0.91
CA GLU A 35 9.36 35.49 0.62
C GLU A 35 10.13 35.23 1.92
N GLY A 36 10.86 34.11 1.95
CA GLY A 36 11.72 33.75 3.09
C GLY A 36 10.95 33.42 4.37
N ASP A 37 11.34 34.06 5.47
CA ASP A 37 10.76 33.83 6.79
C ASP A 37 9.38 34.48 6.97
N ASP A 38 9.02 35.44 6.10
CA ASP A 38 7.70 36.11 6.08
C ASP A 38 6.71 35.43 5.12
N LEU A 39 6.92 34.14 4.80
CA LEU A 39 6.03 33.37 3.95
C LEU A 39 4.68 33.17 4.64
N CYS A 40 3.63 33.77 4.08
CA CYS A 40 2.26 33.63 4.55
C CYS A 40 1.39 32.91 3.53
N VAL A 41 0.43 32.12 4.01
CA VAL A 41 -0.57 31.44 3.18
C VAL A 41 -1.76 32.37 2.98
N THR A 42 -2.23 32.50 1.74
CA THR A 42 -3.43 33.31 1.45
C THR A 42 -4.66 32.68 2.09
N PRO A 43 -5.51 33.45 2.80
CA PRO A 43 -6.72 32.92 3.46
C PRO A 43 -7.63 32.13 2.51
N ASP A 44 -7.78 32.59 1.27
CA ASP A 44 -8.61 31.93 0.26
C ASP A 44 -8.07 30.55 -0.12
N SER A 45 -6.75 30.42 -0.30
CA SER A 45 -6.17 29.12 -0.64
C SER A 45 -6.28 28.14 0.53
N LEU A 46 -6.14 28.63 1.76
CA LEU A 46 -6.30 27.84 2.97
C LEU A 46 -7.75 27.33 3.09
N LEU A 47 -8.73 28.21 2.89
CA LEU A 47 -10.15 27.88 2.93
C LEU A 47 -10.52 26.88 1.82
N MET A 48 -10.04 27.09 0.59
CA MET A 48 -10.28 26.18 -0.53
C MET A 48 -9.69 24.79 -0.28
N TYR A 49 -8.49 24.73 0.29
CA TYR A 49 -7.86 23.46 0.67
C TYR A 49 -8.66 22.74 1.77
N MET A 50 -9.11 23.46 2.80
CA MET A 50 -9.94 22.90 3.87
C MET A 50 -11.27 22.36 3.33
N MET A 51 -11.95 23.13 2.47
CA MET A 51 -13.21 22.69 1.84
C MET A 51 -13.03 21.45 0.96
N SER A 52 -11.94 21.41 0.19
CA SER A 52 -11.57 20.22 -0.60
C SER A 52 -11.35 19.00 0.30
N ARG A 53 -10.62 19.17 1.42
CA ARG A 53 -10.37 18.11 2.40
C ARG A 53 -11.66 17.62 3.07
N ILE A 54 -12.53 18.53 3.51
CA ILE A 54 -13.83 18.20 4.12
C ILE A 54 -14.72 17.47 3.11
N SER A 55 -14.77 17.93 1.86
CA SER A 55 -15.54 17.27 0.80
C SER A 55 -15.03 15.85 0.52
N SER A 56 -13.71 15.68 0.48
CA SER A 56 -13.06 14.37 0.40
C SER A 56 -13.49 13.48 1.57
N ASP A 57 -13.40 13.98 2.80
CA ASP A 57 -13.73 13.23 4.00
C ASP A 57 -15.22 12.84 4.03
N LEU A 58 -16.12 13.74 3.68
CA LEU A 58 -17.56 13.45 3.57
C LEU A 58 -17.85 12.38 2.51
N LYS A 59 -17.17 12.42 1.36
CA LYS A 59 -17.29 11.35 0.35
C LYS A 59 -16.82 10.00 0.89
N THR A 60 -15.72 9.97 1.66
CA THR A 60 -15.23 8.72 2.26
C THR A 60 -16.16 8.19 3.37
N ILE A 61 -16.74 9.06 4.18
CA ILE A 61 -17.71 8.68 5.23
C ILE A 61 -18.98 8.14 4.60
N ASN A 62 -19.49 8.81 3.56
CA ASN A 62 -20.68 8.35 2.84
C ASN A 62 -20.43 6.99 2.15
N ALA A 63 -19.23 6.81 1.58
CA ALA A 63 -18.83 5.51 1.02
C ALA A 63 -18.78 4.40 2.07
N ARG A 64 -18.30 4.69 3.29
CA ARG A 64 -18.29 3.72 4.41
C ARG A 64 -19.68 3.35 4.92
N HIS A 65 -20.60 4.32 4.96
CA HIS A 65 -21.98 4.04 5.39
C HIS A 65 -22.80 3.24 4.36
N THR A 66 -22.39 3.26 3.09
CA THR A 66 -23.10 2.58 2.01
C THR A 66 -22.51 1.20 1.68
N GLN A 67 -21.57 0.67 2.48
CA GLN A 67 -21.07 -0.68 2.24
C GLN A 67 -22.08 -1.74 2.73
N PRO A 68 -22.63 -2.57 1.83
CA PRO A 68 -23.60 -3.59 2.18
C PRO A 68 -22.96 -4.66 3.07
N ARG A 69 -23.74 -5.26 3.97
CA ARG A 69 -23.37 -6.32 4.93
C ARG A 69 -22.60 -7.50 4.34
N ILE A 70 -22.64 -7.68 3.01
CA ILE A 70 -21.87 -8.65 2.23
C ILE A 70 -20.37 -8.34 2.24
N SER A 71 -19.94 -7.06 2.30
CA SER A 71 -18.52 -6.69 2.34
C SER A 71 -17.83 -7.26 3.58
N ARG A 72 -18.47 -7.23 4.76
CA ARG A 72 -17.89 -7.78 5.99
C ARG A 72 -17.53 -9.26 5.92
N ILE A 73 -18.30 -10.06 5.17
CA ILE A 73 -17.98 -11.48 4.99
C ILE A 73 -16.75 -11.61 4.10
N TRP A 74 -16.65 -10.79 3.05
CA TRP A 74 -15.47 -10.74 2.20
C TRP A 74 -14.23 -10.21 2.92
N ASP A 75 -14.37 -9.26 3.83
CA ASP A 75 -13.26 -8.71 4.62
C ASP A 75 -12.69 -9.80 5.53
N VAL A 76 -13.55 -10.54 6.26
CA VAL A 76 -13.12 -11.68 7.08
C VAL A 76 -12.46 -12.77 6.23
N VAL A 77 -13.06 -13.09 5.08
CA VAL A 77 -12.48 -14.06 4.13
C VAL A 77 -11.14 -13.56 3.58
N ALA A 78 -10.99 -12.29 3.23
CA ALA A 78 -9.73 -11.74 2.75
C ALA A 78 -8.67 -11.77 3.86
N ASP A 79 -9.00 -11.39 5.09
CA ASP A 79 -8.04 -11.31 6.19
C ASP A 79 -7.58 -12.67 6.70
N THR A 80 -8.44 -13.69 6.69
CA THR A 80 -8.05 -15.04 7.16
C THR A 80 -7.73 -16.01 6.04
N LEU A 81 -8.47 -15.99 4.94
CA LEU A 81 -8.33 -16.99 3.88
C LEU A 81 -7.17 -16.64 2.94
N LEU A 82 -6.85 -15.35 2.73
CA LEU A 82 -5.71 -14.96 1.89
C LEU A 82 -4.37 -15.43 2.48
N PRO A 83 -4.03 -15.17 3.77
CA PRO A 83 -2.79 -15.68 4.34
C PRO A 83 -2.73 -17.20 4.35
N VAL A 84 -3.87 -17.88 4.57
CA VAL A 84 -3.94 -19.35 4.56
C VAL A 84 -3.67 -19.90 3.16
N LEU A 85 -4.24 -19.31 2.11
CA LEU A 85 -3.96 -19.73 0.73
C LEU A 85 -2.49 -19.50 0.34
N ILE A 86 -1.89 -18.37 0.76
CA ILE A 86 -0.47 -18.09 0.55
C ILE A 86 0.42 -19.07 1.33
N ALA A 87 0.05 -19.42 2.56
CA ALA A 87 0.77 -20.41 3.35
C ALA A 87 0.66 -21.82 2.75
N LEU A 88 -0.53 -22.23 2.29
CA LEU A 88 -0.74 -23.50 1.59
C LEU A 88 0.04 -23.55 0.27
N TRP A 89 0.07 -22.44 -0.46
CA TRP A 89 0.89 -22.28 -1.66
C TRP A 89 2.37 -22.49 -1.36
N PHE A 90 2.88 -21.82 -0.32
CA PHE A 90 4.28 -21.93 0.09
C PHE A 90 4.61 -23.37 0.51
N MET A 91 3.74 -23.99 1.30
CA MET A 91 3.90 -25.38 1.73
C MET A 91 3.85 -26.36 0.55
N ALA A 92 2.97 -26.16 -0.44
CA ALA A 92 2.91 -26.98 -1.64
C ALA A 92 4.17 -26.81 -2.50
N ALA A 93 4.65 -25.58 -2.68
CA ALA A 93 5.89 -25.28 -3.39
C ALA A 93 7.11 -25.90 -2.68
N CYS A 94 7.20 -25.79 -1.36
CA CYS A 94 8.23 -26.45 -0.56
C CYS A 94 8.11 -27.98 -0.68
N ALA A 95 6.92 -28.54 -0.52
CA ALA A 95 6.71 -29.99 -0.61
C ALA A 95 7.16 -30.53 -1.98
N GLU A 96 6.89 -29.84 -3.07
CA GLU A 96 7.36 -30.24 -4.40
C GLU A 96 8.87 -30.10 -4.59
N VAL A 97 9.45 -28.97 -4.16
CA VAL A 97 10.90 -28.73 -4.26
C VAL A 97 11.69 -29.77 -3.44
N PHE A 98 11.17 -30.19 -2.29
CA PHE A 98 11.85 -31.12 -1.38
C PHE A 98 11.44 -32.58 -1.54
N SER A 99 10.36 -32.90 -2.27
CA SER A 99 9.93 -34.28 -2.47
C SER A 99 10.53 -34.90 -3.72
N LEU A 100 11.79 -35.34 -3.60
CA LEU A 100 12.41 -36.24 -4.58
C LEU A 100 12.15 -37.69 -4.16
N ARG A 101 11.38 -38.44 -4.96
CA ARG A 101 11.28 -39.90 -4.78
C ARG A 101 12.15 -40.57 -5.83
N GLY A 102 13.34 -40.99 -5.42
CA GLY A 102 14.31 -41.65 -6.32
C GLY A 102 14.77 -40.75 -7.48
N ASN A 103 15.13 -39.49 -7.18
CA ASN A 103 15.54 -38.47 -8.16
C ASN A 103 14.47 -38.04 -9.18
N LYS A 104 13.22 -38.49 -9.03
CA LYS A 104 12.10 -38.03 -9.84
C LYS A 104 11.18 -37.16 -8.98
N PRO A 105 10.74 -35.99 -9.48
CA PRO A 105 9.76 -35.19 -8.79
C PRO A 105 8.44 -35.97 -8.72
N ILE A 106 7.77 -35.93 -7.56
CA ILE A 106 6.50 -36.67 -7.33
C ILE A 106 5.39 -36.15 -8.25
N VAL A 107 5.42 -34.87 -8.56
CA VAL A 107 4.50 -34.21 -9.46
C VAL A 107 5.30 -33.68 -10.65
N SER A 108 4.72 -33.72 -11.85
CA SER A 108 5.38 -33.16 -13.02
C SER A 108 5.49 -31.63 -12.86
N VAL A 109 6.66 -31.07 -13.17
CA VAL A 109 6.92 -29.62 -13.12
C VAL A 109 5.83 -28.76 -13.79
N PRO A 110 5.24 -29.13 -14.95
CA PRO A 110 4.16 -28.35 -15.55
C PRO A 110 2.90 -28.27 -14.69
N VAL A 111 2.54 -29.36 -14.02
CA VAL A 111 1.38 -29.40 -13.10
C VAL A 111 1.65 -28.54 -11.87
N ALA A 112 2.86 -28.61 -11.32
CA ALA A 112 3.30 -27.77 -10.20
C ALA A 112 3.14 -26.28 -10.52
N ILE A 113 3.65 -25.85 -11.69
CA ILE A 113 3.55 -24.46 -12.17
C ILE A 113 2.09 -24.05 -12.37
N ALA A 114 1.25 -24.94 -12.91
CA ALA A 114 -0.17 -24.66 -13.11
C ALA A 114 -0.92 -24.46 -11.78
N VAL A 115 -0.67 -25.33 -10.80
CA VAL A 115 -1.26 -25.21 -9.44
C VAL A 115 -0.77 -23.92 -8.77
N LEU A 116 0.53 -23.64 -8.84
CA LEU A 116 1.16 -22.44 -8.32
C LEU A 116 0.54 -21.16 -8.92
N GLY A 117 0.38 -21.13 -10.24
CA GLY A 117 -0.26 -20.03 -10.96
C GLY A 117 -1.73 -19.85 -10.59
N ALA A 118 -2.48 -20.94 -10.45
CA ALA A 118 -3.89 -20.90 -10.04
C ALA A 118 -4.05 -20.31 -8.64
N VAL A 119 -3.24 -20.74 -7.67
CA VAL A 119 -3.33 -20.22 -6.31
C VAL A 119 -2.92 -18.75 -6.23
N LEU A 120 -1.85 -18.34 -6.92
CA LEU A 120 -1.46 -16.93 -7.01
C LEU A 120 -2.55 -16.08 -7.65
N LEU A 121 -3.22 -16.58 -8.70
CA LEU A 121 -4.33 -15.89 -9.35
C LEU A 121 -5.52 -15.72 -8.40
N VAL A 122 -5.91 -16.76 -7.67
CA VAL A 122 -7.00 -16.67 -6.68
C VAL A 122 -6.62 -15.69 -5.56
N ALA A 123 -5.41 -15.77 -5.03
CA ALA A 123 -4.93 -14.85 -4.00
C ALA A 123 -4.93 -13.39 -4.51
N TRP A 124 -4.44 -13.16 -5.73
CA TRP A 124 -4.44 -11.84 -6.35
C TRP A 124 -5.87 -11.32 -6.58
N LEU A 125 -6.81 -12.15 -7.03
CA LEU A 125 -8.21 -11.78 -7.23
C LEU A 125 -8.92 -11.45 -5.91
N LEU A 126 -8.66 -12.21 -4.85
CA LEU A 126 -9.18 -11.94 -3.51
C LEU A 126 -8.61 -10.62 -2.98
N ALA A 127 -7.31 -10.41 -3.11
CA ALA A 127 -6.63 -9.19 -2.70
C ALA A 127 -7.07 -7.96 -3.51
N TRP A 128 -7.38 -8.11 -4.79
CA TRP A 128 -7.95 -7.04 -5.63
C TRP A 128 -9.35 -6.62 -5.18
N ARG A 129 -10.11 -7.52 -4.55
CA ARG A 129 -11.43 -7.22 -3.98
C ARG A 129 -11.38 -6.72 -2.54
N SER A 130 -10.32 -7.02 -1.81
CA SER A 130 -10.09 -6.49 -0.47
C SER A 130 -9.73 -5.01 -0.54
N ASP A 131 -10.46 -4.17 0.18
CA ASP A 131 -10.09 -2.76 0.39
C ASP A 131 -9.08 -2.61 1.55
N GLU A 132 -8.91 -3.67 2.35
CA GLU A 132 -8.01 -3.68 3.51
C GLU A 132 -6.61 -4.19 3.14
N ILE A 133 -5.59 -3.54 3.70
CA ILE A 133 -4.20 -3.96 3.62
C ILE A 133 -3.88 -4.74 4.89
N SER A 134 -3.66 -6.04 4.74
CA SER A 134 -3.41 -6.97 5.83
C SER A 134 -2.27 -7.91 5.47
N SER A 135 -1.31 -8.03 6.38
CA SER A 135 -0.16 -8.94 6.26
C SER A 135 0.13 -9.61 7.59
N VAL A 136 0.41 -10.92 7.56
CA VAL A 136 0.85 -11.70 8.72
C VAL A 136 2.24 -12.24 8.41
N ASN A 137 3.25 -11.82 9.19
CA ASN A 137 4.66 -12.21 8.98
C ASN A 137 5.17 -11.98 7.55
N GLY A 138 4.75 -10.87 6.92
CA GLY A 138 5.12 -10.54 5.54
C GLY A 138 4.42 -11.38 4.46
N MET A 139 3.41 -12.18 4.81
CA MET A 139 2.52 -12.85 3.87
C MET A 139 1.16 -12.16 3.83
N GLY A 140 0.65 -11.85 2.64
CA GLY A 140 -0.64 -11.20 2.47
C GLY A 140 -0.54 -10.02 1.50
N THR A 141 -1.01 -8.86 1.92
CA THR A 141 -0.92 -7.61 1.16
C THR A 141 -0.18 -6.54 1.93
N GLU A 142 0.72 -5.84 1.26
CA GLU A 142 1.49 -4.76 1.87
C GLU A 142 1.74 -3.62 0.86
N LEU A 143 1.87 -2.40 1.37
CA LEU A 143 2.07 -1.21 0.56
C LEU A 143 3.57 -0.96 0.35
N TYR A 144 4.03 -0.98 -0.89
CA TYR A 144 5.41 -0.66 -1.26
C TYR A 144 5.51 0.63 -2.04
N GLY A 145 6.64 1.30 -1.83
CA GLY A 145 7.05 2.53 -2.49
C GLY A 145 6.40 3.78 -1.89
N ARG A 146 7.12 4.90 -2.00
CA ARG A 146 6.75 6.21 -1.44
C ARG A 146 7.16 7.31 -2.41
N ARG A 147 6.60 7.31 -3.62
CA ARG A 147 6.95 8.32 -4.63
C ARG A 147 6.02 9.51 -4.50
N MET A 148 6.57 10.71 -4.37
CA MET A 148 5.77 11.93 -4.32
C MET A 148 5.24 12.28 -5.71
N THR A 149 3.97 12.65 -5.79
CA THR A 149 3.30 13.13 -7.00
C THR A 149 2.52 14.41 -6.65
N PRO A 150 2.05 15.19 -7.64
CA PRO A 150 1.24 16.39 -7.38
C PRO A 150 -0.03 16.12 -6.57
N GLU A 151 -0.54 14.88 -6.61
CA GLU A 151 -1.73 14.46 -5.86
C GLU A 151 -1.42 14.00 -4.43
N GLY A 152 -0.15 13.80 -4.08
CA GLY A 152 0.31 13.27 -2.80
C GLY A 152 1.30 12.13 -2.94
N ARG A 153 1.56 11.42 -1.84
CA ARG A 153 2.49 10.28 -1.80
C ARG A 153 1.81 9.04 -2.37
N VAL A 154 2.35 8.46 -3.45
CA VAL A 154 1.81 7.25 -4.07
C VAL A 154 2.47 6.00 -3.48
N GLY A 155 1.63 5.05 -3.07
CA GLY A 155 1.98 3.70 -2.66
C GLY A 155 1.32 2.68 -3.59
N THR A 156 1.93 1.52 -3.78
CA THR A 156 1.30 0.41 -4.50
C THR A 156 1.11 -0.74 -3.55
N GLN A 157 -0.09 -1.33 -3.50
CA GLN A 157 -0.39 -2.54 -2.77
C GLN A 157 0.11 -3.74 -3.57
N TRP A 158 0.82 -4.65 -2.91
CA TRP A 158 1.38 -5.86 -3.50
C TRP A 158 0.89 -7.08 -2.76
N LEU A 159 0.74 -8.18 -3.49
CA LEU A 159 0.71 -9.51 -2.90
C LEU A 159 2.14 -9.83 -2.44
N THR A 160 2.32 -10.13 -1.15
CA THR A 160 3.62 -10.40 -0.55
C THR A 160 3.75 -11.81 -0.04
N LEU A 161 5.00 -12.30 -0.10
CA LEU A 161 5.43 -13.53 0.54
C LEU A 161 6.74 -13.25 1.26
N VAL A 162 6.76 -13.42 2.59
CA VAL A 162 7.94 -13.13 3.44
C VAL A 162 8.51 -11.73 3.16
N SER A 163 7.63 -10.73 3.05
CA SER A 163 7.97 -9.33 2.74
C SER A 163 8.62 -9.11 1.37
N VAL A 164 8.55 -10.09 0.47
CA VAL A 164 8.94 -9.95 -0.93
C VAL A 164 7.69 -9.62 -1.75
N PRO A 165 7.63 -8.47 -2.43
CA PRO A 165 6.49 -8.12 -3.28
C PRO A 165 6.51 -8.97 -4.56
N LEU A 166 5.46 -9.78 -4.74
CA LEU A 166 5.33 -10.71 -5.87
C LEU A 166 4.56 -10.08 -7.04
N LEU A 167 3.33 -9.64 -6.77
CA LEU A 167 2.41 -9.13 -7.80
C LEU A 167 1.81 -7.80 -7.37
N PRO A 168 1.89 -6.75 -8.20
CA PRO A 168 1.24 -5.49 -7.90
C PRO A 168 -0.28 -5.66 -8.05
N ILE A 169 -1.03 -5.06 -7.14
CA ILE A 169 -2.50 -5.11 -7.11
C ILE A 169 -3.03 -3.76 -7.56
N ARG A 170 -2.93 -2.72 -6.73
CA ARG A 170 -3.43 -1.36 -7.05
C ARG A 170 -2.53 -0.28 -6.50
N SER A 171 -2.53 0.88 -7.14
CA SER A 171 -1.84 2.06 -6.65
C SER A 171 -2.80 2.99 -5.93
N TYR A 172 -2.32 3.66 -4.88
CA TYR A 172 -3.08 4.53 -4.00
C TYR A 172 -2.31 5.80 -3.71
N VAL A 173 -3.02 6.92 -3.53
CA VAL A 173 -2.48 8.11 -2.85
C VAL A 173 -2.68 7.94 -1.35
N ILE A 174 -1.60 8.07 -0.59
CA ILE A 174 -1.57 8.00 0.88
C ILE A 174 -1.88 9.40 1.41
N LEU A 175 -3.06 9.56 2.04
CA LEU A 175 -3.52 10.84 2.58
C LEU A 175 -3.08 11.04 4.03
N GLU A 176 -3.20 10.00 4.86
CA GLU A 176 -2.81 10.01 6.28
C GLU A 176 -2.27 8.62 6.68
N GLU A 177 -1.18 8.59 7.44
CA GLU A 177 -0.62 7.38 8.05
C GLU A 177 -0.90 7.44 9.56
N ASN A 178 -1.99 6.80 10.01
CA ASN A 178 -2.24 6.61 11.44
C ASN A 178 -1.62 5.28 11.87
N GLU A 179 -0.55 5.34 12.67
CA GLU A 179 0.02 4.16 13.32
C GLU A 179 -0.83 3.78 14.54
N GLU A 180 -1.61 2.71 14.42
CA GLU A 180 -2.31 2.12 15.56
C GLU A 180 -1.30 1.26 16.34
N LYS A 181 -1.11 1.56 17.64
CA LYS A 181 -0.15 0.86 18.51
C LYS A 181 -0.55 -0.61 18.67
N SER A 182 0.41 -1.52 18.45
CA SER A 182 0.23 -2.96 18.60
C SER A 182 0.08 -3.38 20.07
N ASN A 183 -0.93 -4.19 20.36
CA ASN A 183 -0.99 -4.96 21.60
C ASN A 183 -0.02 -6.13 21.54
N TRP A 184 0.60 -6.43 22.68
CA TRP A 184 1.77 -7.28 22.91
C TRP A 184 1.63 -8.79 22.56
N VAL A 185 0.56 -9.22 21.88
CA VAL A 185 0.31 -10.63 21.58
C VAL A 185 0.02 -10.77 20.09
N GLY A 186 1.08 -10.98 19.30
CA GLY A 186 1.01 -11.09 17.84
C GLY A 186 0.86 -9.72 17.18
N SER A 187 1.96 -9.22 16.60
CA SER A 187 2.01 -7.90 15.96
C SER A 187 1.20 -7.87 14.66
N ILE A 188 -0.12 -7.82 14.76
CA ILE A 188 -0.96 -7.31 13.68
C ILE A 188 -0.74 -5.80 13.69
N ARG A 189 0.26 -5.34 12.91
CA ARG A 189 0.43 -3.91 12.64
C ARG A 189 -0.66 -3.49 11.66
N THR A 190 -1.87 -3.26 12.16
CA THR A 190 -2.93 -2.67 11.34
C THR A 190 -2.62 -1.19 11.15
N LYS A 191 -1.80 -0.87 10.15
CA LYS A 191 -1.63 0.53 9.73
C LYS A 191 -2.90 0.96 9.00
N LYS A 192 -3.71 1.77 9.66
CA LYS A 192 -4.89 2.37 9.03
C LYS A 192 -4.43 3.53 8.14
N TYR A 193 -4.20 3.21 6.88
CA TYR A 193 -3.97 4.21 5.86
C TYR A 193 -5.29 4.79 5.36
N ARG A 194 -5.40 6.12 5.30
CA ARG A 194 -6.42 6.73 4.43
C ARG A 194 -5.88 6.70 3.00
N LEU A 195 -6.42 5.80 2.19
CA LEU A 195 -5.99 5.56 0.81
C LEU A 195 -7.03 6.06 -0.17
N ARG A 196 -6.58 6.76 -1.21
CA ARG A 196 -7.40 7.06 -2.39
C ARG A 196 -6.91 6.21 -3.57
N PRO A 197 -7.74 5.33 -4.16
CA PRO A 197 -7.32 4.52 -5.29
C PRO A 197 -6.97 5.41 -6.48
N LEU A 198 -5.82 5.13 -7.10
CA LEU A 198 -5.45 5.70 -8.39
C LEU A 198 -6.24 4.96 -9.48
N GLY A 199 -6.84 5.67 -10.42
CA GLY A 199 -7.63 5.04 -11.49
C GLY A 199 -6.82 4.14 -12.42
N ARG A 200 -5.49 4.19 -12.34
CA ARG A 200 -4.55 3.36 -13.12
C ARG A 200 -3.36 2.97 -12.24
N MET A 201 -2.73 1.85 -12.57
CA MET A 201 -1.50 1.43 -11.90
C MET A 201 -0.37 2.42 -12.18
N TYR A 202 0.36 2.81 -11.13
CA TYR A 202 1.48 3.76 -11.23
C TYR A 202 2.78 3.03 -11.58
N TRP A 203 2.90 2.66 -12.86
CA TRP A 203 4.06 1.95 -13.41
C TRP A 203 5.44 2.54 -13.09
N PRO A 204 5.64 3.87 -13.00
CA PRO A 204 6.92 4.45 -12.62
C PRO A 204 7.44 4.03 -11.23
N GLN A 205 6.58 3.45 -10.39
CA GLN A 205 6.93 2.85 -9.10
C GLN A 205 6.97 1.32 -9.17
N VAL A 206 6.06 0.70 -9.93
CA VAL A 206 5.96 -0.77 -10.02
C VAL A 206 7.17 -1.40 -10.70
N VAL A 207 7.61 -0.84 -11.83
CA VAL A 207 8.72 -1.37 -12.61
C VAL A 207 10.03 -1.47 -11.82
N PRO A 208 10.52 -0.42 -11.14
CA PRO A 208 11.75 -0.52 -10.37
C PRO A 208 11.63 -1.48 -9.18
N THR A 209 10.45 -1.58 -8.55
CA THR A 209 10.21 -2.56 -7.47
C THR A 209 10.28 -3.99 -8.00
N LEU A 210 9.63 -4.30 -9.14
CA LEU A 210 9.74 -5.61 -9.79
C LEU A 210 11.20 -5.93 -10.14
N ALA A 211 11.89 -4.98 -10.78
CA ALA A 211 13.28 -5.18 -11.20
C ALA A 211 14.19 -5.50 -10.01
N ALA A 212 14.04 -4.78 -8.89
CA ALA A 212 14.81 -5.02 -7.68
C ALA A 212 14.55 -6.42 -7.08
N VAL A 213 13.28 -6.83 -7.01
CA VAL A 213 12.91 -8.17 -6.51
C VAL A 213 13.48 -9.26 -7.39
N TRP A 214 13.26 -9.20 -8.70
CA TRP A 214 13.73 -10.24 -9.62
C TRP A 214 15.26 -10.29 -9.70
N ALA A 215 15.94 -9.16 -9.62
CA ALA A 215 17.40 -9.12 -9.49
C ALA A 215 17.87 -9.80 -8.20
N GLY A 216 17.19 -9.55 -7.07
CA GLY A 216 17.49 -10.21 -5.80
C GLY A 216 17.29 -11.72 -5.85
N ILE A 217 16.15 -12.18 -6.40
CA ILE A 217 15.85 -13.61 -6.58
C ILE A 217 16.89 -14.26 -7.50
N ALA A 218 17.21 -13.64 -8.63
CA ALA A 218 18.23 -14.15 -9.55
C ALA A 218 19.61 -14.25 -8.88
N GLY A 219 19.99 -13.24 -8.09
CA GLY A 219 21.22 -13.25 -7.31
C GLY A 219 21.26 -14.38 -6.27
N LEU A 220 20.16 -14.63 -5.57
CA LEU A 220 20.04 -15.74 -4.62
C LEU A 220 20.15 -17.11 -5.30
N ILE A 221 19.51 -17.29 -6.45
CA ILE A 221 19.62 -18.53 -7.23
C ILE A 221 21.07 -18.72 -7.70
N ALA A 222 21.69 -17.68 -8.26
CA ALA A 222 23.08 -17.74 -8.71
C ALA A 222 24.04 -18.10 -7.57
N PHE A 223 23.85 -17.51 -6.39
CA PHE A 223 24.62 -17.82 -5.19
C PHE A 223 24.43 -19.28 -4.74
N ALA A 224 23.19 -19.76 -4.68
CA ALA A 224 22.86 -21.13 -4.28
C ALA A 224 23.37 -22.19 -5.27
N LEU A 225 23.56 -21.85 -6.54
CA LEU A 225 24.19 -22.73 -7.53
C LEU A 225 25.72 -22.72 -7.47
N TYR A 226 26.31 -21.70 -6.86
CA TYR A 226 27.77 -21.54 -6.76
C TYR A 226 28.35 -22.14 -5.47
N VAL A 227 27.59 -22.15 -4.38
CA VAL A 227 27.95 -22.75 -3.08
C VAL A 227 27.60 -24.23 -3.06
#